data_AF-A0A2D4L224-F1
#
_entry.id   AF-A0A2D4L224-F1
#
_cell.length_a   1.000
_cell.length_b   1.000
_cell.length_c   1.000
_cell.angle_alpha   90.00
_cell.angle_beta   90.00
_cell.angle_gamma   90.00
#
_symmetry.space_group_name_H-M   'P 1'
#
loop_
_entity.id
_entity.type
_entity.pdbx_description
1 polymer ?
#
loop_
_entity_poly.entity_id
_entity_poly.type
_entity_poly.pdbx_seq_one_letter_code
_entity_poly.pdbx_strand_id
1 'polypeptide(L)'
;YGGHTEAVRRLLGQLPISAQSYSGSPYLDLSLFSYDDKWVSVMERPKTCGDHPIRFYARDSGLLKFEIQAGLLGRPINHTVRRLVAFTFHPFEPFAISVQRTNAEYVVNFHMRHSCT
;
A
#
# COMPACT_ATOMS: atom_id res chain seq x y z
N TYR A 1 -18.65 -15.72 -14.04
CA TYR A 1 -17.31 -15.16 -14.34
C TYR A 1 -16.51 -15.13 -13.05
N GLY A 2 -15.57 -16.06 -12.85
CA GLY A 2 -14.80 -16.16 -11.60
C GLY A 2 -14.41 -17.58 -11.18
N GLY A 3 -14.52 -18.56 -12.07
CA GLY A 3 -14.12 -19.95 -11.80
C GLY A 3 -12.61 -20.13 -11.76
N HIS A 4 -12.18 -21.28 -11.23
CA HIS A 4 -10.77 -21.67 -11.08
C HIS A 4 -9.95 -21.49 -12.37
N THR A 5 -10.50 -21.88 -13.52
CA THR A 5 -9.84 -21.77 -14.83
C THR A 5 -9.55 -20.32 -15.23
N GLU A 6 -10.46 -19.40 -14.92
CA GLU A 6 -10.30 -17.97 -15.24
C GLU A 6 -9.31 -17.29 -14.29
N ALA A 7 -9.27 -17.72 -13.02
CA ALA A 7 -8.24 -17.30 -12.06
C ALA A 7 -6.85 -17.77 -12.50
N VAL A 8 -6.71 -19.04 -12.88
CA VAL A 8 -5.46 -19.60 -13.42
C VAL A 8 -5.03 -18.86 -14.68
N ARG A 9 -5.94 -18.61 -15.63
CA ARG A 9 -5.62 -17.88 -16.87
C ARG A 9 -5.16 -16.45 -16.59
N ARG A 10 -5.76 -15.75 -15.62
CA ARG A 10 -5.34 -14.41 -15.20
C ARG A 10 -3.96 -14.43 -14.55
N LEU A 11 -3.67 -15.41 -13.70
CA LEU A 11 -2.36 -15.60 -13.07
C LEU A 11 -1.27 -15.87 -14.12
N LEU A 12 -1.51 -16.82 -15.04
CA LEU A 12 -0.56 -17.16 -16.09
C LEU A 12 -0.32 -16.01 -17.07
N GLY A 13 -1.33 -15.17 -17.33
CA GLY A 13 -1.20 -13.98 -18.16
C GLY A 13 -0.30 -12.88 -17.58
N GLN A 14 0.11 -12.97 -16.30
CA GLN A 14 1.08 -12.05 -15.69
C GLN A 14 2.54 -12.48 -15.90
N LEU A 15 2.80 -13.66 -16.50
CA LEU A 15 4.15 -14.17 -16.73
C LEU A 15 4.74 -13.66 -18.06
N PRO A 16 6.05 -13.31 -18.12
CA PRO A 16 7.01 -13.33 -17.02
C PRO A 16 6.75 -12.18 -16.03
N ILE A 17 6.67 -12.53 -14.74
CA ILE A 17 6.44 -11.55 -13.67
C ILE A 17 7.73 -10.77 -13.46
N SER A 18 7.65 -9.44 -13.50
CA SER A 18 8.77 -8.59 -13.08
C SER A 18 8.93 -8.69 -11.56
N ALA A 19 9.81 -9.58 -11.11
CA ALA A 19 10.10 -9.76 -9.68
C ALA A 19 10.59 -8.46 -9.02
N GLN A 20 11.23 -7.57 -9.80
CA GLN A 20 11.66 -6.24 -9.35
C GLN A 20 10.50 -5.32 -8.93
N SER A 21 9.27 -5.63 -9.34
CA SER A 21 8.09 -4.84 -8.97
C SER A 21 7.43 -5.31 -7.67
N TYR A 22 7.94 -6.36 -7.03
CA TYR A 22 7.42 -6.85 -5.75
C TYR A 22 8.26 -6.30 -4.60
N SER A 23 7.59 -5.76 -3.59
CA SER A 23 8.26 -5.33 -2.38
C SER A 23 8.67 -6.55 -1.55
N GLY A 24 9.92 -6.56 -1.08
CA GLY A 24 10.41 -7.54 -0.12
C GLY A 24 10.17 -7.17 1.34
N SER A 25 9.37 -6.13 1.61
CA SER A 25 9.16 -5.62 2.97
C SER A 25 8.19 -6.49 3.77
N PRO A 26 8.49 -6.79 5.06
CA PRO A 26 7.59 -7.54 5.94
C PRO A 26 6.23 -6.85 6.18
N TYR A 27 6.13 -5.55 5.89
CA TYR A 27 4.87 -4.79 5.98
C TYR A 27 3.82 -5.25 4.97
N LEU A 28 4.26 -5.77 3.82
CA LEU A 28 3.40 -6.27 2.75
C LEU A 28 3.34 -7.80 2.72
N ASP A 29 3.89 -8.46 3.75
CA ASP A 29 3.78 -9.90 3.89
C ASP A 29 2.35 -10.27 4.30
N LEU A 30 1.64 -10.91 3.36
CA LEU A 30 0.28 -11.39 3.58
C LEU A 30 0.23 -12.53 4.61
N SER A 31 1.33 -13.19 4.99
CA SER A 31 1.29 -14.13 6.11
C SER A 31 1.21 -13.41 7.47
N LEU A 32 1.74 -12.19 7.56
CA LEU A 32 1.81 -11.40 8.80
C LEU A 32 0.62 -10.46 8.94
N PHE A 33 0.21 -9.79 7.86
CA PHE A 33 -0.78 -8.73 7.90
C PHE A 33 -1.95 -8.95 6.93
N SER A 34 -3.10 -8.39 7.31
CA SER A 34 -4.29 -8.21 6.48
C SER A 34 -4.53 -6.71 6.29
N TYR A 35 -4.70 -6.30 5.04
CA TYR A 35 -4.93 -4.92 4.63
C TYR A 35 -5.71 -4.90 3.30
N ASP A 36 -6.30 -3.75 2.96
CA ASP A 36 -7.06 -3.58 1.72
C ASP A 36 -6.12 -3.32 0.53
N ASP A 37 -6.08 -4.27 -0.41
CA ASP A 37 -5.23 -4.28 -1.61
C ASP A 37 -5.46 -3.07 -2.53
N LYS A 38 -6.65 -2.45 -2.40
CA LYS A 38 -7.07 -1.29 -3.18
C LYS A 38 -6.17 -0.09 -2.92
N TRP A 39 -5.66 0.04 -1.69
CA TRP A 39 -4.88 1.21 -1.26
C TRP A 39 -3.38 0.95 -1.21
N VAL A 40 -2.97 -0.30 -1.02
CA VAL A 40 -1.58 -0.73 -0.99
C VAL A 40 -1.47 -2.18 -1.45
N SER A 41 -0.44 -2.54 -2.20
CA SER A 41 -0.24 -3.93 -2.65
C SER A 41 1.23 -4.32 -2.63
N VAL A 42 1.48 -5.63 -2.54
CA VAL A 42 2.83 -6.20 -2.63
C VAL A 42 3.55 -5.75 -3.90
N MET A 43 2.80 -5.61 -4.98
CA MET A 43 3.30 -5.04 -6.22
C MET A 43 3.33 -3.51 -6.11
N GLU A 44 4.52 -2.94 -6.31
CA GLU A 44 4.81 -1.52 -6.23
C GLU A 44 4.23 -0.77 -7.44
N ARG A 45 2.94 -0.43 -7.35
CA ARG A 45 2.23 0.40 -8.33
C ARG A 45 1.57 1.59 -7.64
N PRO A 46 1.58 2.79 -8.25
CA PRO A 46 0.83 3.93 -7.73
C PRO A 46 -0.65 3.60 -7.54
N LYS A 47 -1.20 3.97 -6.39
CA LYS A 47 -2.60 3.80 -6.01
C LYS A 47 -3.28 5.17 -5.92
N THR A 48 -4.60 5.19 -5.92
CA THR A 48 -5.34 6.42 -5.62
C THR A 48 -5.13 6.81 -4.16
N CYS A 49 -4.87 8.09 -3.90
CA CYS A 49 -4.82 8.60 -2.53
C CYS A 49 -6.21 8.46 -1.90
N GLY A 50 -6.31 7.64 -0.85
CA GLY A 50 -7.53 7.50 -0.06
C GLY A 50 -7.63 8.58 1.00
N ASP A 51 -8.86 8.89 1.41
CA ASP A 51 -9.14 9.85 2.49
C ASP A 51 -9.01 9.20 3.88
N HIS A 52 -9.07 7.87 3.94
CA HIS A 52 -9.03 7.10 5.17
C HIS A 52 -7.65 6.48 5.39
N PRO A 53 -7.24 6.29 6.66
CA PRO A 53 -6.00 5.58 6.98
C PRO A 53 -6.02 4.15 6.42
N ILE A 54 -4.89 3.71 5.88
CA ILE A 54 -4.68 2.33 5.46
C ILE A 54 -4.34 1.52 6.71
N ARG A 55 -5.21 0.58 7.08
CA ARG A 55 -5.09 -0.18 8.32
C ARG A 55 -4.44 -1.55 8.08
N PHE A 56 -3.50 -1.90 8.93
CA PHE A 56 -2.79 -3.18 8.91
C PHE A 56 -3.15 -3.97 10.15
N TYR A 57 -3.91 -5.05 9.95
CA TYR A 57 -4.33 -5.96 11.00
C TYR A 57 -3.40 -7.17 11.02
N ALA A 58 -3.06 -7.68 12.21
CA ALA A 58 -2.31 -8.93 12.30
C ALA A 58 -3.18 -10.09 11.82
N ARG A 59 -2.61 -10.99 11.00
CA ARG A 59 -3.38 -12.09 10.42
C ARG A 59 -3.72 -13.19 11.44
N ASP A 60 -2.89 -13.34 12.46
CA ASP A 60 -3.06 -14.33 13.53
C ASP A 60 -4.23 -14.01 14.48
N SER A 61 -4.43 -12.72 14.77
CA SER A 61 -5.27 -12.24 15.87
C SER A 61 -6.35 -11.26 15.42
N GLY A 62 -6.25 -10.71 14.21
CA GLY A 62 -7.15 -9.67 13.69
C GLY A 62 -6.99 -8.30 14.37
N LEU A 63 -6.02 -8.14 15.28
CA LEU A 63 -5.78 -6.88 15.98
C LEU A 63 -5.13 -5.86 15.05
N LEU A 64 -5.57 -4.60 15.12
CA LEU A 64 -4.93 -3.49 14.42
C LEU A 64 -3.51 -3.30 14.96
N LYS A 65 -2.50 -3.44 14.11
CA LYS A 65 -1.08 -3.28 14.50
C LYS A 65 -0.57 -1.88 14.23
N PHE A 66 -0.96 -1.29 13.10
CA PHE A 66 -0.63 0.07 12.74
C PHE A 66 -1.53 0.56 11.59
N GLU A 67 -1.54 1.86 11.35
CA GLU A 67 -2.19 2.47 10.21
C GLU A 67 -1.28 3.51 9.53
N ILE A 68 -1.48 3.72 8.24
CA ILE A 68 -0.74 4.69 7.43
C ILE A 68 -1.69 5.76 6.94
N GLN A 69 -1.41 7.00 7.31
CA GLN A 69 -2.17 8.17 6.88
C GLN A 69 -1.54 8.73 5.61
N ALA A 70 -2.05 8.25 4.47
CA ALA A 70 -1.50 8.62 3.18
C ALA A 70 -2.06 9.93 2.61
N GLY A 71 -3.11 10.50 3.21
CA GLY A 71 -3.74 11.76 2.79
C GLY A 71 -3.13 12.99 3.47
N LEU A 72 -3.42 14.18 2.94
CA LEU A 72 -3.06 15.44 3.59
C LEU A 72 -3.99 15.71 4.78
N LEU A 73 -3.47 15.55 6.00
CA LEU A 73 -4.16 16.01 7.20
C LEU A 73 -4.31 17.54 7.14
N GLY A 74 -5.54 18.04 7.26
CA GLY A 74 -5.82 19.46 7.48
C GLY A 74 -5.83 20.37 6.25
N ARG A 75 -5.77 19.85 5.00
CA ARG A 75 -6.02 20.65 3.80
C ARG A 75 -7.35 20.28 3.13
N PRO A 76 -8.16 21.26 2.68
CA PRO A 76 -9.36 20.97 1.92
C PRO A 76 -8.99 20.19 0.65
N ILE A 77 -9.63 19.04 0.48
CA ILE A 77 -9.37 18.15 -0.64
C ILE A 77 -10.21 18.61 -1.82
N ASN A 78 -9.56 19.12 -2.86
CA ASN A 78 -10.21 19.29 -4.16
C ASN A 78 -10.44 17.90 -4.78
N HIS A 79 -11.65 17.35 -4.62
CA HIS A 79 -12.07 16.05 -5.17
C HIS A 79 -12.05 15.99 -6.71
N THR A 80 -11.83 17.12 -7.38
CA THR A 80 -11.78 17.22 -8.85
C THR A 80 -10.48 16.66 -9.44
N VAL A 81 -9.43 16.46 -8.64
CA VAL A 81 -8.13 15.96 -9.13
C VAL A 81 -7.83 14.60 -8.53
N ARG A 82 -7.73 13.58 -9.39
CA ARG A 82 -7.32 12.22 -9.00
C ARG A 82 -5.85 12.23 -8.57
N ARG A 83 -5.60 12.17 -7.26
CA ARG A 83 -4.24 12.11 -6.70
C ARG A 83 -3.76 10.67 -6.65
N LEU A 84 -2.53 10.46 -7.09
CA LEU A 84 -1.86 9.16 -6.99
C LEU A 84 -0.81 9.21 -5.90
N VAL A 85 -0.68 8.10 -5.18
CA VAL A 85 0.33 7.87 -4.15
C VAL A 85 1.08 6.59 -4.47
N ALA A 86 2.40 6.66 -4.43
CA ALA A 86 3.28 5.49 -4.45
C ALA A 86 3.80 5.25 -3.03
N PHE A 87 3.92 3.98 -2.64
CA PHE A 87 4.48 3.60 -1.36
C PHE A 87 5.76 2.78 -1.57
N THR A 88 6.76 3.07 -0.76
CA THR A 88 7.98 2.27 -0.66
C THR A 88 8.13 1.87 0.80
N PHE A 89 8.00 0.58 1.08
CA PHE A 89 8.17 0.04 2.42
C PHE A 89 9.60 -0.42 2.60
N HIS A 90 10.23 -0.01 3.70
CA HIS A 90 11.61 -0.38 3.94
C HIS A 90 11.68 -1.89 4.30
N PRO A 91 12.69 -2.63 3.80
CA PRO A 91 12.78 -4.08 4.04
C PRO A 91 13.16 -4.47 5.47
N PHE A 92 13.90 -3.62 6.18
CA PHE A 92 14.46 -3.94 7.51
C PHE A 92 14.03 -2.95 8.59
N GLU A 93 14.29 -1.66 8.37
CA GLU A 93 13.87 -0.58 9.25
C GLU A 93 12.34 -0.38 9.33
N PRO A 94 11.81 0.06 10.48
CA PRO A 94 10.37 0.11 10.74
C PRO A 94 9.72 1.38 10.16
N PHE A 95 9.91 1.66 8.87
CA PHE A 95 9.30 2.80 8.20
C PHE A 95 8.82 2.52 6.78
N ALA A 96 7.90 3.37 6.32
CA ALA A 96 7.47 3.43 4.93
C ALA A 96 7.50 4.87 4.43
N ILE A 97 7.70 5.04 3.13
CA ILE A 97 7.66 6.34 2.45
C ILE A 97 6.42 6.37 1.57
N SER A 98 5.64 7.45 1.64
CA SER A 98 4.60 7.72 0.65
C SER A 98 4.94 8.95 -0.17
N VAL A 99 4.81 8.82 -1.49
CA VAL A 99 5.05 9.91 -2.44
C VAL A 99 3.75 10.19 -3.17
N GLN A 100 3.15 11.34 -2.88
CA GLN A 100 1.97 11.83 -3.60
C GLN A 100 2.41 12.75 -4.72
N ARG A 101 1.85 12.55 -5.92
CA ARG A 101 2.02 13.48 -7.04
C ARG A 101 0.71 14.22 -7.29
N THR A 102 0.76 15.54 -7.17
CA THR A 102 -0.26 16.45 -7.69
C THR A 102 0.25 17.12 -8.97
N ASN A 103 -0.61 17.82 -9.73
CA ASN A 103 -0.24 18.38 -11.04
C ASN A 103 0.98 19.32 -10.99
N ALA A 104 1.29 19.93 -9.84
CA ALA A 104 2.39 20.89 -9.69
C ALA A 104 3.38 20.53 -8.57
N GLU A 105 3.06 19.60 -7.67
CA GLU A 105 3.85 19.37 -6.45
C GLU A 105 3.96 17.88 -6.09
N TYR A 106 5.10 17.52 -5.53
CA TYR A 106 5.33 16.25 -4.86
C TYR A 106 5.30 16.44 -3.36
N VAL A 107 4.50 15.62 -2.67
CA VAL A 107 4.48 15.56 -1.21
C VAL A 107 5.03 14.21 -0.80
N VAL A 108 6.09 14.21 0.00
CA VAL A 108 6.74 13.00 0.52
C VAL A 108 6.48 12.93 2.02
N ASN A 109 5.97 11.79 2.50
CA ASN A 109 5.76 11.54 3.92
C ASN A 109 6.54 10.31 4.36
N PHE A 110 7.14 10.38 5.54
CA PHE A 110 7.75 9.25 6.22
C PHE A 110 6.80 8.76 7.31
N HIS A 111 6.47 7.47 7.26
CA HIS A 111 5.59 6.78 8.20
C HIS A 111 6.47 5.93 9.12
N MET A 112 6.78 6.44 10.30
CA MET A 112 7.61 5.74 11.28
C MET A 112 6.73 4.89 12.19
N ARG A 113 7.03 3.60 12.30
CA ARG A 113 6.40 2.71 13.28
C ARG A 113 7.27 2.66 14.52
N HIS A 114 6.78 3.24 15.62
CA HIS A 114 7.41 3.07 16.92
C HIS A 114 6.97 1.73 17.53
N SER A 115 7.94 0.86 17.82
CA SER A 115 7.73 -0.27 18.71
C SER A 115 7.53 0.31 20.11
N CYS A 116 6.35 0.18 20.71
CA CYS A 116 6.25 0.32 22.15
C CYS A 116 7.00 -0.89 22.75
N THR A 117 8.18 -0.62 23.34
CA THR A 117 8.92 -1.56 24.18
C THR A 117 8.25 -1.74 25.52
#